data_AF-A0A2G9Y320-F1
#
_entry.id   AF-A0A2G9Y320-F1
#
_cell.length_a   1.000
_cell.length_b   1.000
_cell.length_c   1.000
_cell.angle_alpha   90.00
_cell.angle_beta   90.00
_cell.angle_gamma   90.00
#
_symmetry.space_group_name_H-M   'P 1'
#
loop_
_entity.id
_entity.type
_entity.pdbx_description
1 polymer ?
#
loop_
_entity_poly.entity_id
_entity_poly.type
_entity_poly.pdbx_seq_one_letter_code
_entity_poly.pdbx_strand_id
1 'polypeptide(L)' 'MAVSPKQIDENKLYNVLEVSEILNVTEQTVRKHLRYQLLKGKKIGKRWYIDGKEIKKFIES' A
#
# COMPACT_ATOMS: atom_id res chain seq x y z
N MET A 1 -0.46 11.72 13.08
CA MET A 1 -1.85 11.43 12.69
C MET A 1 -1.86 10.02 12.14
N ALA A 2 -2.42 9.06 12.87
CA ALA A 2 -2.54 7.67 12.42
C ALA A 2 -3.89 7.52 11.73
N VAL A 3 -3.88 7.34 10.42
CA VAL A 3 -5.10 7.10 9.65
C VAL A 3 -5.58 5.70 10.02
N SER A 4 -6.82 5.60 10.52
CA SER A 4 -7.37 4.34 10.98
C SER A 4 -7.49 3.35 9.81
N PRO A 5 -7.05 2.08 9.93
CA PRO A 5 -7.04 1.08 8.85
C PRO A 5 -8.43 0.61 8.38
N LYS A 6 -9.51 1.34 8.69
CA LYS A 6 -10.92 0.93 8.50
C LYS A 6 -11.59 1.53 7.25
N GLN A 7 -10.89 2.32 6.42
CA GLN A 7 -11.42 2.89 5.16
C GLN A 7 -10.48 2.64 3.98
N ILE A 8 -10.03 1.40 3.80
CA ILE A 8 -9.30 1.01 2.59
C ILE A 8 -10.34 0.61 1.54
N ASP A 9 -10.46 1.41 0.50
CA ASP A 9 -11.27 1.10 -0.68
C ASP A 9 -10.57 0.06 -1.52
N GLU A 10 -11.15 -1.13 -1.59
CA GLU A 10 -10.63 -2.27 -2.34
C GLU A 10 -10.41 -1.97 -3.84
N ASN A 11 -11.27 -1.14 -4.43
CA ASN A 11 -11.21 -0.82 -5.87
C ASN A 11 -10.33 0.40 -6.17
N LYS A 12 -9.69 0.99 -5.16
CA LYS A 12 -8.84 2.18 -5.31
C LYS A 12 -7.37 1.78 -5.39
N LEU A 13 -6.63 2.55 -6.19
CA LEU A 13 -5.17 2.51 -6.25
C LEU A 13 -4.59 3.51 -5.26
N TYR A 14 -3.70 3.04 -4.39
CA TYR A 14 -3.00 3.86 -3.42
C TYR A 14 -1.55 4.05 -3.84
N ASN A 15 -1.05 5.27 -3.70
CA ASN A 15 0.36 5.54 -3.91
C ASN A 15 1.19 5.09 -2.71
N VAL A 16 2.52 5.01 -2.88
CA VAL A 16 3.45 4.55 -1.83
C VAL A 16 3.32 5.33 -0.52
N LEU A 17 3.04 6.63 -0.59
CA LEU A 17 2.92 7.52 0.57
C LEU A 17 1.62 7.21 1.33
N GLU A 18 0.49 7.09 0.64
CA GLU A 18 -0.79 6.68 1.24
C GLU A 18 -0.69 5.29 1.88
N VAL A 19 -0.03 4.34 1.22
CA VAL A 19 0.18 2.99 1.81
C VAL A 19 1.07 3.05 3.04
N SER A 20 2.05 3.95 3.05
CA SER A 20 2.94 4.14 4.21
C SER A 20 2.17 4.67 5.41
N GLU A 21 1.20 5.58 5.19
CA GLU A 21 0.30 6.09 6.22
C GLU A 21 -0.67 5.02 6.72
N ILE A 22 -1.22 4.20 5.82
CA ILE A 22 -2.17 3.12 6.14
C ILE A 22 -1.51 2.03 6.99
N LEU A 23 -0.31 1.60 6.60
CA LEU A 23 0.44 0.57 7.31
C LEU A 23 1.24 1.13 8.50
N ASN A 24 1.26 2.47 8.66
CA ASN A 24 2.07 3.18 9.64
C ASN A 24 3.57 2.77 9.60
N VAL A 25 4.11 2.66 8.38
CA VAL A 25 5.52 2.34 8.11
C VAL A 25 6.15 3.41 7.24
N THR A 26 7.46 3.36 7.02
CA THR A 26 8.13 4.29 6.12
C THR A 26 7.89 3.93 4.65
N GLU A 27 7.91 4.92 3.76
CA GLU A 27 7.86 4.68 2.29
C GLU A 27 8.92 3.68 1.81
N GLN A 28 10.10 3.69 2.45
CA GLN A 28 11.17 2.75 2.14
C GLN A 28 10.74 1.31 2.41
N THR A 29 10.05 1.07 3.53
CA THR A 29 9.49 -0.23 3.88
C THR A 29 8.40 -0.66 2.88
N VAL A 30 7.52 0.25 2.46
CA VAL A 30 6.54 -0.04 1.39
C VAL A 30 7.22 -0.43 0.07
N ARG A 31 8.26 0.32 -0.35
CA ARG A 31 9.05 -0.03 -1.55
C ARG A 31 9.78 -1.37 -1.40
N LYS A 32 10.23 -1.68 -0.18
CA LYS A 32 10.83 -2.97 0.16
C LYS A 32 9.79 -4.08 -0.05
N HIS A 33 8.58 -3.94 0.50
CA HIS A 33 7.50 -4.92 0.30
C HIS A 33 7.11 -5.12 -1.16
N LEU A 34 7.07 -4.04 -1.96
CA LEU A 34 6.90 -4.13 -3.42
C LEU A 34 8.03 -4.92 -4.09
N ARG A 35 9.29 -4.69 -3.68
CA ARG A 35 10.47 -5.39 -4.22
C ARG A 35 10.49 -6.88 -3.87
N TYR A 36 10.08 -7.23 -2.65
CA TYR A 36 9.99 -8.62 -2.19
C TYR A 36 8.68 -9.32 -2.61
N GLN A 37 7.84 -8.69 -3.44
CA GLN A 37 6.55 -9.21 -3.88
C GLN A 37 5.58 -9.55 -2.73
N LEU A 38 5.80 -8.96 -1.55
CA LEU A 38 4.89 -9.07 -0.39
C LEU A 38 3.63 -8.23 -0.61
N LEU A 39 3.75 -7.13 -1.34
CA LEU A 39 2.64 -6.32 -1.82
C LEU A 39 2.66 -6.31 -3.35
N LYS A 40 1.51 -6.56 -3.98
CA LYS A 40 1.37 -6.41 -5.43
C LYS A 40 1.01 -4.97 -5.77
N GLY A 41 1.88 -4.34 -6.54
CA GLY A 41 1.65 -3.01 -7.09
C GLY A 41 1.87 -2.97 -8.59
N LYS A 42 1.33 -1.95 -9.23
CA LYS A 42 1.53 -1.64 -10.64
C LYS A 42 2.25 -0.31 -10.77
N LYS A 43 3.21 -0.27 -11.68
CA LYS A 43 3.87 0.98 -12.06
C LYS A 43 3.00 1.70 -13.09
N ILE A 44 2.53 2.90 -12.74
CA ILE A 44 1.75 3.75 -13.65
C ILE A 44 2.56 5.03 -13.86
N GLY A 45 3.08 5.18 -15.07
CA GLY A 45 4.04 6.24 -15.41
C GLY A 45 5.32 6.14 -14.56
N LYS A 46 5.61 7.18 -13.78
CA LYS A 46 6.81 7.27 -12.92
C LYS A 46 6.58 6.78 -11.49
N ARG A 47 5.33 6.50 -11.09
CA ARG A 47 4.95 6.17 -9.70
C ARG A 47 4.47 4.74 -9.57
N TRP A 48 4.64 4.18 -8.37
CA TRP A 48 4.09 2.88 -7.98
C TRP A 48 2.75 3.07 -7.29
N TYR A 49 1.79 2.24 -7.67
CA TYR A 49 0.46 2.19 -7.10
C TYR A 49 0.17 0.77 -6.61
N ILE A 50 -0.56 0.64 -5.51
CA ILE A 50 -0.92 -0.63 -4.88
C ILE A 50 -2.44 -0.70 -4.83
N ASP A 51 -3.01 -1.85 -5.22
CA ASP A 51 -4.44 -2.08 -5.15
C ASP A 51 -4.89 -2.16 -3.69
N GLY A 52 -5.96 -1.46 -3.31
CA GLY A 52 -6.50 -1.48 -1.94
C GLY A 52 -6.84 -2.89 -1.45
N LYS A 53 -7.29 -3.78 -2.35
CA LYS A 53 -7.49 -5.22 -2.07
C LYS A 53 -6.24 -5.90 -1.53
N GLU A 54 -5.08 -5.58 -2.09
CA GLU A 54 -3.82 -6.21 -1.69
C GLU A 54 -3.34 -5.67 -0.34
N ILE A 55 -3.58 -4.38 -0.07
CA ILE A 55 -3.30 -3.79 1.25
C ILE A 55 -4.18 -4.42 2.32
N LYS A 56 -5.47 -4.59 2.05
CA LYS A 56 -6.41 -5.20 3.00
C LYS A 56 -6.04 -6.66 3.29
N LYS A 57 -5.73 -7.45 2.26
CA LYS A 57 -5.19 -8.81 2.44
C LYS A 57 -3.94 -8.84 3.31
N PHE A 58 -3.05 -7.87 3.13
CA PHE A 58 -1.81 -7.79 3.91
C PHE A 58 -2.04 -7.48 5.39
N ILE A 59 -3.08 -6.71 5.73
CA ILE A 59 -3.44 -6.39 7.12
C ILE A 59 -4.20 -7.54 7.79
N GLU A 60 -5.04 -8.27 7.04
CA GLU A 60 -5.82 -9.40 7.55
C GLU A 60 -5.03 -10.72 7.65
N SER A 61 -3.80 -10.77 7.12
CA SER A 61 -2.91 -11.95 7.15
C SER A 61 -2.03 -12.04 8.38
#